data_AF-A0A966PTM3-F1
#
_entry.id   AF-A0A966PTM3-F1
#
_cell.length_a   1.000
_cell.length_b   1.000
_cell.length_c   1.000
_cell.angle_alpha   90.00
_cell.angle_beta   90.00
_cell.angle_gamma   90.00
#
_symmetry.space_group_name_H-M   'P 1'
#
loop_
_entity.id
_entity.type
_entity.pdbx_description
1 polymer ?
#
loop_
_entity_poly.entity_id
_entity_poly.type
_entity_poly.pdbx_seq_one_letter_code
_entity_poly.pdbx_strand_id
1 'polypeptide(L)'
;MKLLISEVLQKVSNAKTKTEKIQLLHQYNTDTLRAILIWNFDESVVTLVPPGEVPYTQNEAPAGTEHTNLEHESRLFYHFIKGGNDSLTQVRREQMFIQLLEGLHKDEAQVICMVKDKQLGKRYKITKNVVAEAFPQIVWGGRS
;
A
#
# COMPACT_ATOMS: atom_id res chain seq x y z
N MET A 1 -14.46 8.64 -12.96
CA MET A 1 -14.35 7.61 -11.91
C MET A 1 -12.87 7.43 -11.60
N LYS A 2 -12.46 7.61 -10.33
CA LYS A 2 -11.07 7.41 -9.90
C LYS A 2 -10.84 5.91 -9.73
N LEU A 3 -9.74 5.38 -10.26
CA LEU A 3 -9.39 3.96 -10.13
C LEU A 3 -8.98 3.64 -8.68
N LEU A 4 -9.22 2.40 -8.25
CA LEU A 4 -8.66 1.86 -7.01
C LEU A 4 -7.14 1.72 -7.14
N ILE A 5 -6.42 1.74 -6.02
CA ILE A 5 -4.97 1.55 -6.05
C ILE A 5 -4.62 0.15 -6.56
N SER A 6 -5.41 -0.87 -6.20
CA SER A 6 -5.25 -2.23 -6.72
C SER A 6 -5.33 -2.30 -8.25
N GLU A 7 -6.23 -1.54 -8.87
CA GLU A 7 -6.40 -1.44 -10.33
C GLU A 7 -5.24 -0.69 -10.99
N VAL A 8 -4.76 0.39 -10.36
CA VAL A 8 -3.58 1.14 -10.82
C VAL A 8 -2.36 0.21 -10.81
N LEU A 9 -2.12 -0.50 -9.70
CA LEU A 9 -1.03 -1.46 -9.58
C LEU A 9 -1.15 -2.59 -10.61
N GLN A 10 -2.36 -3.07 -10.89
CA GLN A 10 -2.59 -4.08 -11.91
C GLN A 10 -2.29 -3.55 -13.32
N LYS A 11 -2.71 -2.32 -13.64
CA LYS A 11 -2.38 -1.65 -14.92
C LYS A 11 -0.88 -1.51 -15.10
N VAL A 12 -0.17 -1.01 -14.09
CA VAL A 12 1.30 -0.90 -14.11
C VAL A 12 1.93 -2.29 -14.24
N SER A 13 1.45 -3.30 -13.52
CA SER A 13 1.94 -4.67 -13.63
C SER A 13 1.82 -5.23 -15.06
N ASN A 14 0.69 -4.96 -15.73
CA ASN A 14 0.37 -5.45 -17.07
C ASN A 14 1.15 -4.74 -18.19
N ALA A 15 1.63 -3.51 -17.97
CA ALA A 15 2.48 -2.82 -18.92
C ALA A 15 3.76 -3.62 -19.22
N LYS A 16 4.14 -3.68 -20.49
CA LYS A 16 5.22 -4.56 -20.97
C LYS A 16 6.58 -3.94 -20.76
N THR A 17 6.69 -2.65 -21.02
CA THR A 17 7.96 -1.93 -20.98
C THR A 17 8.12 -1.15 -19.68
N LYS A 18 9.38 -0.93 -19.27
CA LYS A 18 9.70 -0.07 -18.13
C LYS A 18 9.16 1.35 -18.33
N THR A 19 9.28 1.89 -19.54
CA THR A 19 8.79 3.22 -19.90
C THR A 19 7.28 3.35 -19.71
N GLU A 20 6.50 2.38 -20.18
CA GLU A 20 5.03 2.37 -19.97
C GLU A 20 4.68 2.30 -18.48
N LYS A 21 5.40 1.49 -17.70
CA LYS A 21 5.20 1.42 -16.24
C LYS A 21 5.40 2.77 -15.57
N ILE A 22 6.48 3.46 -15.93
CA ILE A 22 6.81 4.80 -15.40
C ILE A 22 5.72 5.81 -15.79
N GLN A 23 5.28 5.81 -17.06
CA GLN A 23 4.20 6.69 -17.52
C GLN A 23 2.90 6.47 -16.74
N LEU A 24 2.51 5.21 -16.51
CA LEU A 24 1.32 4.89 -15.72
C LEU A 24 1.47 5.32 -14.25
N LEU A 25 2.65 5.14 -13.65
CA LEU A 25 2.93 5.60 -12.29
C LEU A 25 2.82 7.13 -12.18
N HIS A 26 3.29 7.88 -13.18
CA HIS A 26 3.10 9.34 -13.24
C HIS A 26 1.64 9.73 -13.43
N GLN A 27 0.94 9.06 -14.35
CA GLN A 27 -0.46 9.35 -14.67
C GLN A 27 -1.38 9.18 -13.46
N TYR A 28 -1.14 8.15 -12.65
CA TYR A 28 -1.94 7.83 -11.47
C TYR A 28 -1.25 8.21 -10.15
N ASN A 29 -0.30 9.16 -10.20
CA ASN A 29 0.47 9.55 -9.03
C ASN A 29 -0.41 10.20 -7.95
N THR A 30 -0.47 9.57 -6.78
CA THR A 30 -1.11 10.10 -5.58
C THR A 30 -0.23 9.86 -4.36
N ASP A 31 -0.48 10.61 -3.28
CA ASP A 31 0.27 10.47 -2.03
C ASP A 31 0.14 9.06 -1.46
N THR A 32 -1.07 8.49 -1.54
CA THR A 32 -1.39 7.11 -1.19
C THR A 32 -0.59 6.10 -2.00
N LEU A 33 -0.56 6.24 -3.33
CA LEU A 33 0.21 5.34 -4.19
C LEU A 33 1.70 5.38 -3.81
N ARG A 34 2.26 6.58 -3.62
CA ARG A 34 3.65 6.73 -3.20
C ARG A 34 3.89 6.14 -1.82
N ALA A 35 3.00 6.36 -0.85
CA ALA A 35 3.11 5.79 0.50
C ALA A 35 3.11 4.25 0.48
N ILE A 36 2.25 3.63 -0.33
CA ILE A 36 2.20 2.17 -0.52
C ILE A 36 3.49 1.65 -1.13
N LEU A 37 3.99 2.30 -2.17
CA LEU A 37 5.24 1.91 -2.83
C LEU A 37 6.45 2.09 -1.92
N ILE A 38 6.49 3.17 -1.13
CA ILE A 38 7.53 3.41 -0.11
C ILE A 38 7.46 2.34 0.97
N TRP A 39 6.28 2.11 1.55
CA TRP A 39 6.11 1.10 2.60
C TRP A 39 6.52 -0.28 2.09
N ASN A 40 6.25 -0.61 0.83
CA ASN A 40 6.67 -1.91 0.28
C ASN A 40 8.16 -2.00 -0.09
N PHE A 41 8.75 -0.98 -0.74
CA PHE A 41 10.09 -1.10 -1.34
C PHE A 41 11.22 -0.47 -0.52
N ASP A 42 10.89 0.33 0.50
CA ASP A 42 11.89 0.86 1.40
C ASP A 42 12.18 -0.13 2.54
N GLU A 43 13.40 -0.64 2.57
CA GLU A 43 13.85 -1.62 3.56
C GLU A 43 14.00 -1.04 4.97
N SER A 44 14.16 0.28 5.11
CA SER A 44 14.24 0.93 6.42
C SER A 44 12.89 1.07 7.10
N VAL A 45 11.77 0.94 6.36
CA VAL A 45 10.43 0.98 6.96
C VAL A 45 10.17 -0.33 7.69
N VAL A 46 10.14 -0.27 9.02
CA VAL A 46 9.82 -1.41 9.89
C VAL A 46 8.33 -1.44 10.18
N THR A 47 7.64 -2.49 9.70
CA THR A 47 6.24 -2.76 10.01
C THR A 47 6.10 -3.25 11.46
N LEU A 48 5.15 -2.71 12.20
CA LEU A 48 4.86 -3.08 13.59
C LEU A 48 3.59 -3.94 13.75
N VAL A 49 2.95 -4.33 12.66
CA VAL A 49 1.89 -5.35 12.63
C VAL A 49 2.53 -6.72 12.38
N PRO A 50 2.03 -7.82 12.97
CA PRO A 50 2.59 -9.15 12.74
C PRO A 50 2.66 -9.54 11.25
N PRO A 51 3.74 -10.22 10.82
CA PRO A 51 3.86 -10.70 9.45
C PRO A 51 2.89 -11.85 9.18
N GLY A 52 2.58 -12.11 7.90
CA GLY A 52 1.74 -13.24 7.49
C GLY A 52 0.26 -12.89 7.35
N GLU A 53 -0.58 -13.92 7.36
CA GLU A 53 -2.02 -13.77 7.14
C GLU A 53 -2.69 -13.03 8.29
N VAL A 54 -3.61 -12.12 7.94
CA VAL A 54 -4.38 -11.34 8.91
C VAL A 54 -5.82 -11.84 8.86
N PRO A 55 -6.41 -12.28 9.98
CA PRO A 55 -7.80 -12.68 10.02
C PRO A 55 -8.69 -11.44 10.06
N TYR A 56 -9.31 -11.09 8.93
CA TYR A 56 -10.27 -9.99 8.82
C TYR A 56 -11.49 -10.43 8.02
N THR A 57 -12.64 -9.80 8.26
CA THR A 57 -13.85 -10.02 7.48
C THR A 57 -13.76 -9.26 6.16
N GLN A 58 -13.75 -9.96 5.02
CA GLN A 58 -13.68 -9.28 3.73
C GLN A 58 -14.93 -8.44 3.46
N ASN A 59 -14.73 -7.22 2.95
CA ASN A 59 -15.83 -6.40 2.48
C ASN A 59 -16.35 -6.93 1.14
N GLU A 60 -17.63 -7.31 1.10
CA GLU A 60 -18.31 -7.82 -0.10
C GLU A 60 -18.99 -6.72 -0.94
N ALA A 61 -18.86 -5.45 -0.54
CA ALA A 61 -19.38 -4.33 -1.31
C ALA A 61 -18.77 -4.30 -2.73
N PRO A 62 -19.58 -4.01 -3.78
CA PRO A 62 -19.05 -3.82 -5.12
C PRO A 62 -18.11 -2.62 -5.23
N ALA A 63 -17.06 -2.75 -6.05
CA ALA A 63 -16.13 -1.68 -6.36
C ALA A 63 -16.85 -0.38 -6.76
N GLY A 64 -16.50 0.72 -6.08
CA GLY A 64 -17.09 2.04 -6.27
C GLY A 64 -18.31 2.33 -5.40
N THR A 65 -18.73 1.39 -4.55
CA THR A 65 -19.79 1.58 -3.53
C THR A 65 -19.24 1.68 -2.11
N GLU A 66 -17.94 1.45 -1.93
CA GLU A 66 -17.27 1.53 -0.64
C GLU A 66 -17.22 2.99 -0.16
N HIS A 67 -17.63 3.20 1.09
CA HIS A 67 -17.56 4.51 1.73
C HIS A 67 -16.13 4.84 2.20
N THR A 68 -15.30 3.80 2.35
CA THR A 68 -13.90 3.87 2.75
C THR A 68 -13.02 3.61 1.53
N ASN A 69 -12.19 4.58 1.17
CA ASN A 69 -11.25 4.48 0.05
C ASN A 69 -9.83 4.48 0.60
N LEU A 70 -8.96 3.61 0.09
CA LEU A 70 -7.55 3.55 0.49
C LEU A 70 -6.85 4.90 0.36
N GLU A 71 -7.30 5.74 -0.57
CA GLU A 71 -6.82 7.11 -0.75
C GLU A 71 -7.02 7.99 0.48
N HIS A 72 -8.08 7.78 1.24
CA HIS A 72 -8.34 8.53 2.47
C HIS A 72 -7.66 7.88 3.67
N GLU A 73 -7.61 6.55 3.71
CA GLU A 73 -7.11 5.80 4.87
C GLU A 73 -5.58 5.67 4.94
N SER A 74 -4.86 6.08 3.90
CA SER A 74 -3.38 6.12 3.91
C SER A 74 -2.80 6.97 5.05
N ARG A 75 -3.57 7.95 5.54
CA ARG A 75 -3.25 8.72 6.76
C ARG A 75 -3.07 7.86 8.00
N LEU A 76 -3.60 6.63 8.03
CA LEU A 76 -3.47 5.72 9.17
C LEU A 76 -2.16 4.92 9.14
N PHE A 77 -1.43 4.89 8.02
CA PHE A 77 -0.25 4.02 7.88
C PHE A 77 0.85 4.28 8.91
N TYR A 78 0.98 5.52 9.40
CA TYR A 78 1.94 5.86 10.46
C TYR A 78 1.68 5.09 11.77
N HIS A 79 0.46 4.60 12.01
CA HIS A 79 0.16 3.76 13.16
C HIS A 79 0.80 2.37 13.05
N PHE A 80 1.12 1.90 11.84
CA PHE A 80 1.55 0.53 11.57
C PHE A 80 3.05 0.39 11.33
N ILE A 81 3.82 1.49 11.42
CA ILE A 81 5.26 1.52 11.18
C ILE A 81 6.01 2.12 12.36
N LYS A 82 7.26 1.70 12.56
CA LYS A 82 8.14 2.19 13.63
C LYS A 82 8.52 3.65 13.41
N GLY A 83 8.50 4.43 14.49
CA GLY A 83 8.77 5.87 14.45
C GLY A 83 7.57 6.72 14.01
N GLY A 84 6.42 6.10 13.75
CA GLY A 84 5.17 6.81 13.44
C GLY A 84 4.35 7.10 14.70
N ASN A 85 3.68 6.09 15.25
CA ASN A 85 2.98 6.19 16.53
C ASN A 85 3.45 5.09 17.49
N ASP A 86 4.59 5.33 18.11
CA ASP A 86 5.23 4.39 19.04
C ASP A 86 4.50 4.29 20.39
N SER A 87 3.64 5.27 20.72
CA SER A 87 2.82 5.24 21.94
C SER A 87 1.65 4.26 21.87
N LEU A 88 1.29 3.78 20.67
CA LEU A 88 0.17 2.88 20.45
C LEU A 88 0.52 1.46 20.91
N THR A 89 -0.33 0.85 21.73
CA THR A 89 -0.16 -0.54 22.16
C THR A 89 -0.29 -1.50 20.97
N GLN A 90 0.43 -2.62 21.03
CA GLN A 90 0.42 -3.62 19.96
C GLN A 90 -0.98 -4.16 19.67
N VAL A 91 -1.76 -4.45 20.71
CA VAL A 91 -3.15 -4.93 20.58
C VAL A 91 -4.03 -3.90 19.86
N ARG A 92 -3.90 -2.61 20.21
CA ARG A 92 -4.69 -1.56 19.57
C ARG A 92 -4.28 -1.34 18.12
N ARG A 93 -2.98 -1.43 17.83
CA ARG A 93 -2.44 -1.36 16.46
C ARG A 93 -3.01 -2.46 15.56
N GLU A 94 -3.01 -3.71 16.05
CA GLU A 94 -3.57 -4.85 15.32
C GLU A 94 -5.08 -4.70 15.09
N GLN A 95 -5.83 -4.26 16.11
CA GLN A 95 -7.27 -3.96 15.96
C GLN A 95 -7.53 -2.88 14.90
N MET A 96 -6.77 -1.78 14.91
CA MET A 96 -6.89 -0.72 13.91
C MET A 96 -6.55 -1.21 12.50
N PHE A 97 -5.56 -2.11 12.40
CA PHE A 97 -5.19 -2.69 11.11
C PHE A 97 -6.31 -3.58 10.57
N ILE A 98 -6.90 -4.44 11.41
CA ILE A 98 -8.05 -5.27 11.02
C ILE A 98 -9.22 -4.38 10.57
N GLN A 99 -9.59 -3.37 11.36
CA GLN A 99 -10.69 -2.45 11.01
C GLN A 99 -10.46 -1.72 9.68
N LEU A 100 -9.20 -1.33 9.39
CA LEU A 100 -8.84 -0.78 8.09
C LEU A 100 -9.13 -1.79 6.97
N LEU A 101 -8.67 -3.04 7.10
CA LEU A 101 -8.87 -4.07 6.09
C LEU A 101 -10.35 -4.39 5.86
N GLU A 102 -11.16 -4.46 6.92
CA GLU A 102 -12.60 -4.73 6.83
C GLU A 102 -13.38 -3.59 6.16
N GLY A 103 -12.87 -2.37 6.21
CA GLY A 103 -13.47 -1.22 5.53
C GLY A 103 -13.14 -1.12 4.03
N LEU A 104 -11.98 -1.64 3.62
CA LEU A 104 -11.48 -1.53 2.24
C LEU A 104 -12.14 -2.54 1.30
N HIS A 105 -12.19 -2.21 0.00
CA HIS A 105 -12.48 -3.21 -1.03
C HIS A 105 -11.46 -4.36 -0.93
N LYS A 106 -11.92 -5.60 -1.11
CA LYS A 106 -11.12 -6.83 -0.93
C LYS A 106 -9.74 -6.80 -1.62
N ASP A 107 -9.66 -6.24 -2.82
CA ASP A 107 -8.39 -6.16 -3.56
C ASP A 107 -7.43 -5.12 -2.95
N GLU A 108 -7.95 -4.04 -2.38
CA GLU A 108 -7.15 -3.03 -1.68
C GLU A 108 -6.68 -3.55 -0.32
N ALA A 109 -7.55 -4.25 0.42
CA ALA A 109 -7.17 -4.95 1.64
C ALA A 109 -6.01 -5.93 1.38
N GLN A 110 -6.10 -6.70 0.29
CA GLN A 110 -5.03 -7.62 -0.10
C GLN A 110 -3.72 -6.90 -0.48
N VAL A 111 -3.79 -5.75 -1.14
CA VAL A 111 -2.61 -4.90 -1.41
C VAL A 111 -1.94 -4.54 -0.09
N ILE A 112 -2.68 -4.09 0.91
CA ILE A 112 -2.12 -3.68 2.21
C ILE A 112 -1.51 -4.85 2.97
N CYS A 113 -2.13 -6.03 2.94
CA CYS A 113 -1.53 -7.26 3.49
C CYS A 113 -0.20 -7.62 2.81
N MET A 114 -0.09 -7.47 1.49
CA MET A 114 1.19 -7.70 0.80
C MET A 114 2.23 -6.64 1.13
N VAL A 115 1.84 -5.37 1.21
CA VAL A 115 2.73 -4.23 1.46
C VAL A 115 3.39 -4.33 2.83
N LYS A 116 2.60 -4.66 3.88
CA LYS A 116 3.13 -4.78 5.25
C LYS A 116 4.26 -5.81 5.35
N ASP A 117 4.22 -6.83 4.48
CA ASP A 117 5.17 -7.94 4.39
C ASP A 117 6.22 -7.75 3.28
N LYS A 118 6.25 -6.58 2.61
CA LYS A 118 7.15 -6.27 1.48
C LYS A 118 6.98 -7.19 0.25
N GLN A 119 5.78 -7.74 0.06
CA GLN A 119 5.48 -8.77 -0.94
C GLN A 119 4.74 -8.26 -2.17
N LEU A 120 4.59 -6.95 -2.37
CA LEU A 120 3.85 -6.40 -3.51
C LEU A 120 4.37 -6.93 -4.86
N GLY A 121 5.69 -7.10 -4.97
CA GLY A 121 6.37 -7.64 -6.14
C GLY A 121 6.03 -9.10 -6.49
N LYS A 122 5.47 -9.87 -5.55
CA LYS A 122 5.06 -11.26 -5.81
C LYS A 122 3.83 -11.35 -6.71
N ARG A 123 2.92 -10.36 -6.63
CA ARG A 123 1.71 -10.29 -7.45
C ARG A 123 1.82 -9.27 -8.57
N TYR A 124 2.37 -8.09 -8.28
CA TYR A 124 2.50 -7.01 -9.25
C TYR A 124 3.92 -6.96 -9.78
N LYS A 125 4.09 -6.99 -11.10
CA LYS A 125 5.38 -6.90 -11.80
C LYS A 125 5.92 -5.46 -11.76
N ILE A 126 6.22 -4.98 -10.56
CA ILE A 126 6.72 -3.64 -10.24
C ILE A 126 7.95 -3.82 -9.35
N THR A 127 9.03 -3.09 -9.64
CA THR A 127 10.29 -3.17 -8.90
C THR A 127 10.66 -1.82 -8.32
N LYS A 128 11.48 -1.82 -7.26
CA LYS A 128 12.04 -0.60 -6.67
C LYS A 128 12.71 0.30 -7.72
N ASN A 129 13.45 -0.28 -8.67
CA ASN A 129 14.12 0.48 -9.73
C ASN A 129 13.14 1.25 -10.62
N VAL A 130 12.00 0.64 -10.98
CA VAL A 130 10.95 1.32 -11.75
C VAL A 130 10.34 2.46 -10.93
N VAL A 131 10.07 2.22 -9.66
CA VAL A 131 9.47 3.22 -8.74
C VAL A 131 10.42 4.39 -8.48
N ALA A 132 11.70 4.12 -8.22
CA ALA A 132 12.71 5.14 -7.96
C ALA A 132 12.94 6.04 -9.19
N GLU A 133 12.87 5.48 -10.39
CA GLU A 133 12.95 6.26 -11.63
C GLU A 133 11.67 7.07 -11.89
N ALA A 134 10.50 6.51 -11.61
CA ALA A 134 9.23 7.23 -11.72
C ALA A 134 9.10 8.36 -10.67
N PHE A 135 9.71 8.21 -9.50
CA PHE A 135 9.58 9.17 -8.40
C PHE A 135 10.94 9.51 -7.80
N PRO A 136 11.79 10.27 -8.51
CA PRO A 136 13.14 10.62 -8.05
C PRO A 136 13.14 11.47 -6.77
N GLN A 137 12.01 12.11 -6.44
CA GLN A 137 11.82 12.86 -5.20
C GLN A 137 11.66 11.97 -3.95
N ILE A 138 11.46 10.66 -4.12
CA ILE A 138 11.40 9.74 -2.97
C ILE A 138 12.82 9.54 -2.43
N VAL A 139 13.03 10.00 -1.20
CA VAL A 139 14.22 9.66 -0.43
C VAL A 139 14.08 8.24 0.10
N TRP A 140 15.08 7.39 -0.13
CA TRP A 140 15.08 6.00 0.34
C TRP A 140 15.97 5.85 1.58
N GLY A 141 15.55 5.04 2.54
CA GLY A 141 16.24 4.83 3.82
C GLY A 141 15.82 5.81 4.93
N GLY A 142 16.31 5.56 6.14
CA GLY A 142 16.24 6.48 7.28
C GLY A 142 14.85 6.73 7.86
N ARG A 143 13.89 5.80 7.70
CA ARG A 143 12.51 5.99 8.18
C ARG A 143 12.22 5.40 9.56
N SER A 144 13.11 4.58 10.13
CA SER A 144 12.93 3.91 11.43
C SER A 144 14.26 3.55 12.08
#